data_AF-A0A1X9YW25-F1
#
_entry.id   AF-A0A1X9YW25-F1
#
_cell.length_a   1.000
_cell.length_b   1.000
_cell.length_c   1.000
_cell.angle_alpha   90.00
_cell.angle_beta   90.00
_cell.angle_gamma   90.00
#
_symmetry.space_group_name_H-M   'P 1'
#
loop_
_entity.id
_entity.type
_entity.pdbx_description
1 polymer ?
#
loop_
_entity_poly.entity_id
_entity_poly.type
_entity_poly.pdbx_seq_one_letter_code
_entity_poly.pdbx_strand_id
1 'polypeptide(L)'
;MADTKDKAKAKSAKAKVQAEPKFSKETYMWWYESMKLMRRFEEKSGQLYGQQKIKGFCHLYIGQEACAAGAASALEKGDKWITAYRDHAHPLALGTSPNAIMAELFAKATGCSKGKGGSMHIFDKEVGFMGGHGIVGAQVPLGAGIAFAEKYNNTGKVCICYMGDGATRQGAFHEALNMAMTWKLPVIFVIENNGYAMGTSVQRTSNVVELYQLGESYDIPSEPVDAMEVENVHESVARAAERARAGEGPTLLEFRTYRYKGHSMSDPAKYRTKEELEDYKGRDSIESVKATILKNGWATEEELDQIDEKVKQQVAESVKFAEESPYPEPEELYTDIYVESDYPFIMD
;
A
#
# COMPACT_ATOMS: atom_id res chain seq x y z
N MET A 1 12.72 74.83 3.39
CA MET A 1 13.00 74.80 1.94
C MET A 1 13.70 73.48 1.66
N ALA A 2 12.96 72.42 1.40
CA ALA A 2 12.37 72.08 0.10
C ALA A 2 13.44 71.60 -0.91
N ASP A 3 13.57 70.27 -0.98
CA ASP A 3 13.26 69.44 -2.15
C ASP A 3 14.31 69.12 -3.24
N THR A 4 14.14 67.91 -3.78
CA THR A 4 14.66 67.28 -5.01
C THR A 4 16.02 66.53 -4.94
N LYS A 5 16.21 65.32 -5.48
CA LYS A 5 15.34 64.40 -6.24
C LYS A 5 15.99 63.00 -6.34
N ASP A 6 15.12 62.00 -6.44
CA ASP A 6 15.32 60.60 -6.79
C ASP A 6 16.25 60.31 -7.98
N LYS A 7 17.02 59.20 -7.88
CA LYS A 7 17.18 58.24 -8.98
C LYS A 7 17.21 56.80 -8.47
N ALA A 8 16.17 56.09 -8.85
CA ALA A 8 15.90 54.69 -8.62
C ALA A 8 17.00 53.75 -9.16
N LYS A 9 17.28 52.68 -8.40
CA LYS A 9 17.75 51.40 -8.94
C LYS A 9 16.71 50.34 -8.58
N ALA A 10 15.77 50.12 -9.49
CA ALA A 10 14.93 48.93 -9.50
C ALA A 10 15.84 47.71 -9.73
N LYS A 11 16.07 46.91 -8.68
CA LYS A 11 16.57 45.54 -8.84
C LYS A 11 15.40 44.70 -9.32
N SER A 12 15.46 44.24 -10.57
CA SER A 12 14.54 43.23 -11.07
C SER A 12 14.65 41.99 -10.18
N ALA A 13 13.57 41.62 -9.50
CA ALA A 13 13.45 40.33 -8.87
C ALA A 13 13.52 39.28 -9.99
N LYS A 14 14.60 38.48 -10.02
CA LYS A 14 14.65 37.28 -10.85
C LYS A 14 13.50 36.38 -10.39
N ALA A 15 12.56 36.10 -11.28
CA ALA A 15 11.54 35.08 -11.07
C ALA A 15 12.25 33.79 -10.64
N LYS A 16 11.84 33.22 -9.50
CA LYS A 16 12.25 31.87 -9.12
C LYS A 16 11.79 30.94 -10.25
N VAL A 17 12.74 30.33 -10.94
CA VAL A 17 12.47 29.25 -11.90
C VAL A 17 11.67 28.20 -11.15
N GLN A 18 10.40 28.02 -11.55
CA GLN A 18 9.58 26.92 -11.06
C GLN A 18 10.28 25.63 -11.50
N ALA A 19 10.63 24.78 -10.55
CA ALA A 19 11.05 23.42 -10.88
C ALA A 19 9.88 22.76 -11.61
N GLU A 20 10.14 22.22 -12.80
CA GLU A 20 9.14 21.49 -13.56
C GLU A 20 8.65 20.30 -12.72
N PRO A 21 7.35 20.00 -12.75
CA PRO A 21 6.81 18.84 -12.06
C PRO A 21 7.43 17.56 -12.62
N LYS A 22 7.79 16.63 -11.73
CA LYS A 22 8.49 15.40 -12.11
C LYS A 22 7.62 14.44 -12.93
N PHE A 23 6.30 14.49 -12.71
CA PHE A 23 5.33 13.60 -13.34
C PHE A 23 4.22 14.40 -14.04
N SER A 24 3.52 13.71 -14.94
CA SER A 24 2.42 14.29 -15.72
C SER A 24 1.24 14.72 -14.84
N LYS A 25 0.43 15.67 -15.34
CA LYS A 25 -0.84 16.05 -14.70
C LYS A 25 -1.70 14.81 -14.43
N GLU A 26 -1.80 13.92 -15.41
CA GLU A 26 -2.60 12.69 -15.35
C GLU A 26 -2.17 11.80 -14.18
N THR A 27 -0.85 11.66 -13.96
CA THR A 27 -0.29 10.89 -12.85
C THR A 27 -0.67 11.48 -11.48
N TYR A 28 -0.54 12.80 -11.29
CA TYR A 28 -0.91 13.43 -10.02
C TYR A 28 -2.42 13.37 -9.76
N MET A 29 -3.24 13.59 -10.79
CA MET A 29 -4.70 13.47 -10.65
C MET A 29 -5.10 12.04 -10.27
N TRP A 30 -4.46 11.03 -10.87
CA TRP A 30 -4.68 9.64 -10.51
C TRP A 30 -4.21 9.31 -9.09
N TRP A 31 -3.02 9.78 -8.67
CA TRP A 31 -2.54 9.62 -7.30
C TRP A 31 -3.49 10.23 -6.28
N TYR A 32 -4.01 11.44 -6.58
CA TYR A 32 -4.98 12.09 -5.72
C TYR A 32 -6.24 11.24 -5.57
N GLU A 33 -6.90 10.88 -6.68
CA GLU A 33 -8.14 10.10 -6.64
C GLU A 33 -7.94 8.72 -5.98
N SER A 34 -6.85 8.02 -6.33
CA SER A 34 -6.52 6.69 -5.79
C SER A 34 -6.29 6.73 -4.28
N MET A 35 -5.45 7.65 -3.78
CA MET A 35 -5.20 7.78 -2.34
C MET A 35 -6.43 8.28 -1.58
N LYS A 36 -7.26 9.14 -2.18
CA LYS A 36 -8.53 9.55 -1.58
C LYS A 36 -9.51 8.38 -1.45
N LEU A 37 -9.59 7.53 -2.48
CA LEU A 37 -10.40 6.31 -2.42
C LEU A 37 -9.95 5.41 -1.29
N MET A 38 -8.64 5.10 -1.22
CA MET A 38 -8.08 4.30 -0.12
C MET A 38 -8.41 4.90 1.25
N ARG A 39 -8.13 6.20 1.46
CA ARG A 39 -8.40 6.90 2.73
C ARG A 39 -9.87 6.83 3.14
N ARG A 40 -10.79 7.15 2.21
CA ARG A 40 -12.23 7.18 2.50
C ARG A 40 -12.81 5.79 2.71
N PHE A 41 -12.32 4.80 1.96
CA PHE A 41 -12.68 3.40 2.14
C PHE A 41 -12.29 2.94 3.55
N GLU A 42 -11.05 3.18 3.96
CA GLU A 42 -10.51 2.80 5.26
C GLU A 42 -11.21 3.50 6.43
N GLU A 43 -11.48 4.81 6.32
CA GLU A 43 -12.28 5.55 7.31
C GLU A 43 -13.68 4.95 7.47
N LYS A 44 -14.32 4.56 6.36
CA LYS A 44 -15.63 3.92 6.37
C LYS A 44 -15.57 2.51 6.97
N SER A 45 -14.56 1.72 6.63
CA SER A 45 -14.30 0.40 7.23
C SER A 45 -14.14 0.51 8.74
N GLY A 46 -13.41 1.51 9.24
CA GLY A 46 -13.30 1.78 10.68
C GLY A 46 -14.65 2.06 11.36
N GLN A 47 -15.52 2.85 10.73
CA GLN A 47 -16.87 3.12 11.24
C GLN A 47 -17.72 1.84 11.28
N LEU A 48 -17.69 1.05 10.21
CA LEU A 48 -18.49 -0.18 10.06
C LEU A 48 -18.01 -1.30 10.99
N TYR A 49 -16.71 -1.36 11.28
CA TYR A 49 -16.16 -2.21 12.32
C TYR A 49 -16.72 -1.84 13.70
N GLY A 50 -16.78 -0.55 14.03
CA GLY A 50 -17.41 -0.07 15.27
C GLY A 50 -18.90 -0.41 15.37
N GLN A 51 -19.59 -0.49 14.24
CA GLN A 51 -20.98 -0.96 14.12
C GLN A 51 -21.11 -2.50 14.11
N GLN A 52 -20.00 -3.22 14.28
CA GLN A 52 -19.93 -4.69 14.22
C GLN A 52 -20.40 -5.31 12.89
N LYS A 53 -20.38 -4.55 11.81
CA LYS A 53 -20.70 -5.05 10.45
C LYS A 53 -19.53 -5.81 9.83
N ILE A 54 -18.30 -5.40 10.16
CA ILE A 54 -17.08 -6.14 9.85
C ILE A 54 -16.74 -7.02 11.05
N LYS A 55 -16.49 -8.31 10.81
CA LYS A 55 -16.14 -9.31 11.84
C LYS A 55 -14.66 -9.67 11.75
N GLY A 56 -14.11 -10.25 12.82
CA GLY A 56 -12.70 -10.61 12.90
C GLY A 56 -11.80 -9.40 13.23
N PHE A 57 -10.53 -9.44 12.80
CA PHE A 57 -9.61 -8.33 12.98
C PHE A 57 -9.65 -7.39 11.78
N CYS A 58 -9.68 -6.08 12.02
CA CYS A 58 -9.63 -5.06 10.98
C CYS A 58 -8.40 -4.16 11.15
N HIS A 59 -7.57 -4.09 10.11
CA HIS A 59 -6.30 -3.37 10.09
C HIS A 59 -6.32 -2.28 9.03
N LEU A 60 -6.47 -1.03 9.47
CA LEU A 60 -6.63 0.08 8.53
C LEU A 60 -5.32 0.56 7.91
N TYR A 61 -5.29 0.88 6.63
CA TYR A 61 -4.10 1.36 5.91
C TYR A 61 -3.87 2.89 5.96
N ILE A 62 -4.64 3.60 6.81
CA ILE A 62 -4.62 5.07 6.91
C ILE A 62 -3.22 5.61 7.24
N GLY A 63 -2.72 6.48 6.36
CA GLY A 63 -1.41 7.15 6.46
C GLY A 63 -0.31 6.52 5.60
N GLN A 64 -0.59 5.39 4.94
CA GLN A 64 0.37 4.67 4.10
C GLN A 64 -0.04 4.66 2.62
N GLU A 65 -1.04 5.45 2.20
CA GLU A 65 -1.64 5.36 0.87
C GLU A 65 -0.63 5.59 -0.28
N ALA A 66 0.38 6.44 -0.05
CA ALA A 66 1.44 6.70 -1.02
C ALA A 66 2.28 5.45 -1.33
N CYS A 67 2.46 4.53 -0.37
CA CYS A 67 3.16 3.26 -0.58
C CYS A 67 2.50 2.42 -1.67
N ALA A 68 1.17 2.31 -1.64
CA ALA A 68 0.40 1.54 -2.60
C ALA A 68 0.23 2.31 -3.92
N ALA A 69 -0.15 3.59 -3.89
CA ALA A 69 -0.37 4.41 -5.09
C ALA A 69 0.91 4.60 -5.92
N GLY A 70 2.02 4.95 -5.26
CA GLY A 70 3.30 5.19 -5.95
C GLY A 70 3.78 3.93 -6.66
N ALA A 71 3.75 2.79 -5.97
CA ALA A 71 4.14 1.51 -6.53
C ALA A 71 3.19 1.04 -7.66
N ALA A 72 1.87 1.21 -7.49
CA ALA A 72 0.89 0.85 -8.52
C ALA A 72 1.08 1.67 -9.81
N SER A 73 1.44 2.94 -9.71
CA SER A 73 1.77 3.76 -10.89
C SER A 73 3.12 3.44 -11.54
N ALA A 74 4.03 2.77 -10.81
CA ALA A 74 5.37 2.43 -11.29
C ALA A 74 5.45 1.02 -11.92
N LEU A 75 4.49 0.15 -11.61
CA LEU A 75 4.44 -1.23 -12.09
C LEU A 75 3.48 -1.38 -13.28
N GLU A 76 3.61 -2.51 -13.98
CA GLU A 76 2.79 -2.82 -15.14
C GLU A 76 1.64 -3.75 -14.79
N LYS A 77 0.56 -3.68 -15.56
CA LYS A 77 -0.50 -4.69 -15.50
C LYS A 77 0.08 -6.09 -15.68
N GLY A 78 -0.30 -7.00 -14.78
CA GLY A 78 0.15 -8.39 -14.75
C GLY A 78 1.33 -8.66 -13.81
N ASP A 79 2.03 -7.63 -13.32
CA ASP A 79 2.94 -7.80 -12.20
C ASP A 79 2.17 -8.30 -10.96
N LYS A 80 2.85 -9.08 -10.13
CA LYS A 80 2.24 -9.76 -8.99
C LYS A 80 2.47 -8.97 -7.71
N TRP A 81 1.45 -8.95 -6.86
CA TRP A 81 1.49 -8.25 -5.59
C TRP A 81 1.18 -9.22 -4.47
N ILE A 82 1.94 -9.16 -3.39
CA ILE A 82 1.66 -9.94 -2.18
C ILE A 82 2.04 -9.10 -0.95
N THR A 83 1.24 -9.18 0.11
CA THR A 83 1.44 -8.34 1.30
C THR A 83 1.00 -9.04 2.58
N ALA A 84 1.17 -8.37 3.72
CA ALA A 84 0.65 -8.79 5.01
C ALA A 84 -0.84 -8.43 5.17
N TYR A 85 -1.42 -8.73 6.32
CA TYR A 85 -2.83 -8.51 6.67
C TYR A 85 -3.36 -7.06 6.65
N ARG A 86 -2.55 -6.06 6.28
CA ARG A 86 -3.00 -4.67 6.15
C ARG A 86 -3.14 -4.35 4.66
N ASP A 87 -4.05 -5.06 4.03
CA ASP A 87 -4.04 -5.27 2.59
C ASP A 87 -5.06 -4.46 1.81
N HIS A 88 -6.12 -3.89 2.42
CA HIS A 88 -7.31 -3.39 1.68
C HIS A 88 -6.97 -2.37 0.59
N ALA A 89 -6.01 -1.49 0.87
CA ALA A 89 -5.55 -0.43 -0.03
C ALA A 89 -4.82 -0.93 -1.27
N HIS A 90 -4.11 -2.06 -1.20
CA HIS A 90 -3.32 -2.58 -2.33
C HIS A 90 -4.21 -2.97 -3.53
N PRO A 91 -5.20 -3.87 -3.41
CA PRO A 91 -6.08 -4.22 -4.52
C PRO A 91 -6.95 -3.02 -4.97
N LEU A 92 -7.32 -2.09 -4.07
CA LEU A 92 -7.96 -0.83 -4.48
C LEU A 92 -7.09 -0.02 -5.43
N ALA A 93 -5.80 0.15 -5.11
CA ALA A 93 -4.85 0.86 -5.96
C ALA A 93 -4.63 0.16 -7.31
N LEU A 94 -4.79 -1.17 -7.36
CA LEU A 94 -4.70 -1.98 -8.58
C LEU A 94 -6.00 -2.03 -9.39
N GLY A 95 -7.10 -1.49 -8.86
CA GLY A 95 -8.38 -1.38 -9.56
C GLY A 95 -9.41 -2.45 -9.21
N THR A 96 -9.20 -3.25 -8.16
CA THR A 96 -10.26 -4.10 -7.61
C THR A 96 -11.44 -3.23 -7.17
N SER A 97 -12.65 -3.72 -7.47
CA SER A 97 -13.88 -3.00 -7.13
C SER A 97 -14.00 -2.78 -5.61
N PRO A 98 -14.25 -1.53 -5.16
CA PRO A 98 -14.58 -1.26 -3.75
C PRO A 98 -15.77 -2.08 -3.25
N ASN A 99 -16.72 -2.41 -4.12
CA ASN A 99 -17.87 -3.25 -3.80
C ASN A 99 -17.44 -4.66 -3.39
N ALA A 100 -16.52 -5.27 -4.14
CA ALA A 100 -16.01 -6.60 -3.86
C ALA A 100 -15.19 -6.64 -2.56
N ILE A 101 -14.36 -5.62 -2.34
CA ILE A 101 -13.56 -5.53 -1.10
C ILE A 101 -14.47 -5.30 0.10
N MET A 102 -15.42 -4.37 0.02
CA MET A 102 -16.36 -4.12 1.12
C MET A 102 -17.21 -5.35 1.41
N ALA A 103 -17.70 -6.05 0.38
CA ALA A 103 -18.41 -7.32 0.54
C ALA A 103 -17.54 -8.38 1.25
N GLU A 104 -16.25 -8.47 0.92
CA GLU A 104 -15.31 -9.37 1.61
C GLU A 104 -15.17 -9.01 3.10
N LEU A 105 -15.03 -7.72 3.44
CA LEU A 105 -14.97 -7.26 4.83
C LEU A 105 -16.24 -7.59 5.63
N PHE A 106 -17.40 -7.64 4.96
CA PHE A 106 -18.69 -8.03 5.54
C PHE A 106 -18.92 -9.55 5.55
N ALA A 107 -17.93 -10.35 5.11
CA ALA A 107 -18.04 -11.79 4.94
C ALA A 107 -19.21 -12.21 4.02
N LYS A 108 -19.39 -11.49 2.90
CA LYS A 108 -20.44 -11.76 1.91
C LYS A 108 -19.93 -12.64 0.77
N ALA A 109 -20.80 -13.45 0.20
CA ALA A 109 -20.46 -14.36 -0.91
C ALA A 109 -19.98 -13.62 -2.17
N THR A 110 -20.35 -12.35 -2.31
CA THR A 110 -19.94 -11.45 -3.40
C THR A 110 -18.58 -10.77 -3.15
N GLY A 111 -17.90 -11.11 -2.05
CA GLY A 111 -16.54 -10.69 -1.77
C GLY A 111 -15.53 -11.30 -2.75
N CYS A 112 -14.37 -10.66 -2.90
CA CYS A 112 -13.31 -11.12 -3.81
C CYS A 112 -12.79 -12.55 -3.50
N SER A 113 -12.93 -12.99 -2.25
CA SER A 113 -12.62 -14.35 -1.77
C SER A 113 -13.88 -15.05 -1.23
N LYS A 114 -15.05 -14.69 -1.76
CA LYS A 114 -16.37 -15.21 -1.37
C LYS A 114 -16.71 -15.05 0.12
N GLY A 115 -16.13 -14.04 0.79
CA GLY A 115 -16.35 -13.78 2.21
C GLY A 115 -15.56 -14.70 3.16
N LYS A 116 -14.69 -15.56 2.62
CA LYS A 116 -13.87 -16.51 3.41
C LYS A 116 -12.59 -15.86 3.95
N GLY A 117 -12.07 -14.85 3.25
CA GLY A 117 -10.82 -14.19 3.61
C GLY A 117 -10.99 -13.07 4.64
N GLY A 118 -12.13 -12.37 4.57
CA GLY A 118 -12.41 -11.24 5.45
C GLY A 118 -11.36 -10.14 5.33
N SER A 119 -11.07 -9.47 6.44
CA SER A 119 -10.27 -8.24 6.46
C SER A 119 -8.75 -8.42 6.40
N MET A 120 -8.23 -9.66 6.39
CA MET A 120 -6.78 -9.89 6.40
C MET A 120 -6.28 -10.74 5.23
N HIS A 121 -7.19 -11.25 4.40
CA HIS A 121 -6.89 -12.24 3.37
C HIS A 121 -7.62 -11.90 2.06
N ILE A 122 -7.58 -10.64 1.68
CA ILE A 122 -8.09 -10.21 0.38
C ILE A 122 -7.22 -10.85 -0.70
N PHE A 123 -7.85 -11.38 -1.74
CA PHE A 123 -7.17 -11.98 -2.88
C PHE A 123 -7.93 -11.58 -4.15
N ASP A 124 -7.21 -11.14 -5.19
CA ASP A 124 -7.81 -10.83 -6.48
C ASP A 124 -6.81 -11.13 -7.61
N LYS A 125 -6.98 -12.30 -8.22
CA LYS A 125 -6.14 -12.77 -9.33
C LYS A 125 -6.23 -11.90 -10.57
N GLU A 126 -7.35 -11.21 -10.81
CA GLU A 126 -7.59 -10.46 -12.05
C GLU A 126 -6.70 -9.21 -12.12
N VAL A 127 -6.39 -8.64 -10.95
CA VAL A 127 -5.45 -7.52 -10.82
C VAL A 127 -4.03 -7.96 -10.39
N GLY A 128 -3.80 -9.27 -10.27
CA GLY A 128 -2.51 -9.82 -9.86
C GLY A 128 -2.22 -9.71 -8.35
N PHE A 129 -3.24 -9.47 -7.52
CA PHE A 129 -3.12 -9.39 -6.07
C PHE A 129 -3.24 -10.79 -5.45
N MET A 130 -2.10 -11.33 -5.02
CA MET A 130 -1.92 -12.71 -4.57
C MET A 130 -2.20 -12.95 -3.09
N GLY A 131 -2.69 -11.94 -2.36
CA GLY A 131 -3.14 -12.14 -0.99
C GLY A 131 -2.58 -11.15 0.03
N GLY A 132 -3.40 -10.83 1.03
CA GLY A 132 -2.94 -10.51 2.38
C GLY A 132 -2.73 -11.77 3.23
N HIS A 133 -1.64 -11.77 4.01
CA HIS A 133 -1.31 -12.88 4.89
C HIS A 133 -1.34 -12.47 6.37
N GLY A 134 -2.18 -13.15 7.15
CA GLY A 134 -2.30 -13.01 8.60
C GLY A 134 -1.09 -13.50 9.39
N ILE A 135 -0.34 -14.47 8.85
CA ILE A 135 0.89 -14.96 9.48
C ILE A 135 2.04 -14.02 9.14
N VAL A 136 2.58 -13.34 10.16
CA VAL A 136 3.67 -12.37 10.00
C VAL A 136 4.87 -13.01 9.30
N GLY A 137 5.26 -12.46 8.15
CA GLY A 137 6.43 -12.89 7.39
C GLY A 137 6.18 -14.07 6.43
N ALA A 138 5.01 -14.71 6.47
CA ALA A 138 4.70 -15.85 5.60
C ALA A 138 4.66 -15.46 4.11
N GLN A 139 4.31 -14.22 3.81
CA GLN A 139 4.26 -13.71 2.44
C GLN A 139 5.64 -13.54 1.80
N VAL A 140 6.72 -13.42 2.58
CA VAL A 140 8.06 -13.13 2.05
C VAL A 140 8.60 -14.27 1.18
N PRO A 141 8.65 -15.54 1.66
CA PRO A 141 9.03 -16.66 0.80
C PRO A 141 8.02 -16.92 -0.33
N LEU A 142 6.72 -16.65 -0.11
CA LEU A 142 5.70 -16.78 -1.16
C LEU A 142 5.93 -15.77 -2.30
N GLY A 143 6.25 -14.51 -1.99
CA GLY A 143 6.60 -13.49 -2.97
C GLY A 143 7.84 -13.85 -3.78
N ALA A 144 8.86 -14.41 -3.13
CA ALA A 144 10.01 -14.97 -3.83
C ALA A 144 9.61 -16.13 -4.76
N GLY A 145 8.74 -17.05 -4.31
CA GLY A 145 8.22 -18.15 -5.11
C GLY A 145 7.38 -17.69 -6.32
N ILE A 146 6.57 -16.65 -6.15
CA ILE A 146 5.80 -16.04 -7.24
C ILE A 146 6.75 -15.44 -8.28
N ALA A 147 7.76 -14.68 -7.86
CA ALA A 147 8.78 -14.15 -8.77
C ALA A 147 9.57 -15.27 -9.47
N PHE A 148 9.86 -16.37 -8.77
CA PHE A 148 10.45 -17.55 -9.39
C PHE A 148 9.56 -18.12 -10.49
N ALA A 149 8.24 -18.21 -10.28
CA ALA A 149 7.31 -18.66 -11.30
C ALA A 149 7.30 -17.74 -12.53
N GLU A 150 7.29 -16.41 -12.34
CA GLU A 150 7.36 -15.43 -13.44
C GLU A 150 8.67 -15.56 -14.24
N LYS A 151 9.80 -15.75 -13.53
CA LYS A 151 11.11 -16.01 -14.15
C LYS A 151 11.12 -17.33 -14.92
N TYR A 152 10.66 -18.42 -14.29
CA TYR A 152 10.66 -19.77 -14.86
C TYR A 152 9.82 -19.83 -16.15
N ASN A 153 8.69 -19.13 -16.16
CA ASN A 153 7.79 -19.05 -17.30
C ASN A 153 8.16 -17.96 -18.33
N ASN A 154 9.25 -17.22 -18.11
CA ASN A 154 9.72 -16.12 -18.97
C ASN A 154 8.63 -15.08 -19.30
N THR A 155 7.80 -14.72 -18.32
CA THR A 155 6.68 -13.77 -18.53
C THR A 155 7.16 -12.32 -18.62
N GLY A 156 8.39 -12.05 -18.16
CA GLY A 156 8.92 -10.70 -17.98
C GLY A 156 8.28 -9.92 -16.84
N LYS A 157 7.38 -10.54 -16.05
CA LYS A 157 6.69 -9.91 -14.92
C LYS A 157 7.51 -9.98 -13.63
N VAL A 158 7.26 -9.01 -12.74
CA VAL A 158 7.91 -8.93 -11.42
C VAL A 158 6.89 -9.22 -10.33
N CYS A 159 7.37 -9.60 -9.14
CA CYS A 159 6.55 -9.61 -7.93
C CYS A 159 7.00 -8.51 -6.96
N ILE A 160 6.09 -7.66 -6.52
CA ILE A 160 6.32 -6.77 -5.39
C ILE A 160 5.77 -7.40 -4.11
N CYS A 161 6.63 -7.57 -3.12
CA CYS A 161 6.35 -8.28 -1.89
C CYS A 161 6.49 -7.34 -0.69
N TYR A 162 5.37 -6.98 -0.09
CA TYR A 162 5.30 -6.06 1.04
C TYR A 162 5.37 -6.79 2.38
N MET A 163 6.00 -6.15 3.36
CA MET A 163 6.05 -6.61 4.75
C MET A 163 6.21 -5.42 5.70
N GLY A 164 5.71 -5.55 6.92
CA GLY A 164 5.98 -4.55 7.96
C GLY A 164 7.39 -4.68 8.54
N ASP A 165 7.86 -3.63 9.22
CA ASP A 165 9.10 -3.59 10.01
C ASP A 165 9.27 -4.80 10.96
N GLY A 166 8.19 -5.23 11.61
CA GLY A 166 8.21 -6.40 12.50
C GLY A 166 8.47 -7.74 11.80
N ALA A 167 8.11 -7.86 10.52
CA ALA A 167 8.27 -9.10 9.76
C ALA A 167 9.74 -9.39 9.39
N THR A 168 10.60 -8.37 9.37
CA THR A 168 12.04 -8.52 9.06
C THR A 168 12.80 -9.32 10.13
N ARG A 169 12.12 -9.70 11.22
CA ARG A 169 12.67 -10.51 12.32
C ARG A 169 12.42 -12.00 12.15
N GLN A 170 11.62 -12.38 11.16
CA GLN A 170 11.32 -13.79 10.90
C GLN A 170 12.48 -14.45 10.16
N GLY A 171 12.84 -15.69 10.52
CA GLY A 171 13.89 -16.44 9.80
C GLY A 171 13.59 -16.57 8.31
N ALA A 172 12.32 -16.74 7.96
CA ALA A 172 11.84 -16.82 6.58
C ALA A 172 12.18 -15.58 5.73
N PHE A 173 12.34 -14.40 6.33
CA PHE A 173 12.79 -13.20 5.62
C PHE A 173 14.22 -13.40 5.09
N HIS A 174 15.12 -13.84 5.96
CA HIS A 174 16.54 -14.06 5.65
C HIS A 174 16.73 -15.18 4.63
N GLU A 175 16.00 -16.27 4.79
CA GLU A 175 16.01 -17.40 3.85
C GLU A 175 15.54 -16.97 2.45
N ALA A 176 14.43 -16.22 2.37
CA ALA A 176 13.89 -15.72 1.12
C ALA A 176 14.83 -14.74 0.41
N LEU A 177 15.45 -13.79 1.13
CA LEU A 177 16.42 -12.85 0.54
C LEU A 177 17.62 -13.59 -0.05
N ASN A 178 18.20 -14.52 0.72
CA ASN A 178 19.36 -15.31 0.27
C ASN A 178 19.06 -16.07 -1.02
N MET A 179 17.93 -16.77 -1.07
CA MET A 179 17.51 -17.54 -2.26
C MET A 179 17.18 -16.62 -3.43
N ALA A 180 16.44 -15.53 -3.19
CA ALA A 180 16.05 -14.59 -4.24
C ALA A 180 17.25 -13.97 -4.95
N MET A 181 18.28 -13.60 -4.19
CA MET A 181 19.48 -13.01 -4.77
C MET A 181 20.36 -14.04 -5.47
N THR A 182 20.54 -15.23 -4.86
CA THR A 182 21.27 -16.35 -5.47
C THR A 182 20.69 -16.72 -6.83
N TRP A 183 19.37 -16.75 -6.93
CA TRP A 183 18.67 -17.11 -8.17
C TRP A 183 18.32 -15.93 -9.05
N LYS A 184 18.70 -14.70 -8.67
CA LYS A 184 18.36 -13.46 -9.40
C LYS A 184 16.86 -13.41 -9.75
N LEU A 185 16.02 -13.56 -8.74
CA LEU A 185 14.56 -13.55 -8.92
C LEU A 185 14.06 -12.12 -9.17
N PRO A 186 13.03 -11.94 -10.01
CA PRO A 186 12.44 -10.64 -10.31
C PRO A 186 11.47 -10.20 -9.19
N VAL A 187 11.98 -10.04 -7.97
CA VAL A 187 11.19 -9.64 -6.79
C VAL A 187 11.68 -8.30 -6.21
N ILE A 188 10.73 -7.42 -5.92
CA ILE A 188 10.96 -6.19 -5.17
C ILE A 188 10.44 -6.42 -3.76
N PHE A 189 11.33 -6.52 -2.78
CA PHE A 189 10.94 -6.62 -1.38
C PHE A 189 10.74 -5.22 -0.83
N VAL A 190 9.59 -4.96 -0.19
CA VAL A 190 9.26 -3.67 0.41
C VAL A 190 9.02 -3.84 1.89
N ILE A 191 9.82 -3.15 2.70
CA ILE A 191 9.60 -3.03 4.14
C ILE A 191 8.83 -1.73 4.38
N GLU A 192 7.54 -1.84 4.69
CA GLU A 192 6.71 -0.73 5.14
C GLU A 192 7.02 -0.42 6.61
N ASN A 193 8.06 0.39 6.80
CA ASN A 193 8.51 0.81 8.10
C ASN A 193 7.65 1.98 8.59
N ASN A 194 6.60 1.64 9.34
CA ASN A 194 5.80 2.61 10.10
C ASN A 194 6.29 2.80 11.55
N GLY A 195 7.47 2.26 11.87
CA GLY A 195 8.14 2.37 13.16
C GLY A 195 7.69 1.37 14.22
N TYR A 196 6.60 0.61 14.02
CA TYR A 196 5.99 -0.21 15.07
C TYR A 196 5.39 -1.56 14.61
N ALA A 197 5.94 -2.63 15.16
CA ALA A 197 5.35 -3.97 15.19
C ALA A 197 4.34 -4.08 16.35
N MET A 198 3.06 -3.88 16.03
CA MET A 198 2.00 -3.60 17.01
C MET A 198 2.36 -2.36 17.85
N GLY A 199 2.93 -2.56 19.04
CA GLY A 199 3.46 -1.52 19.93
C GLY A 199 4.95 -1.66 20.26
N THR A 200 5.66 -2.56 19.59
CA THR A 200 7.10 -2.73 19.75
C THR A 200 7.81 -1.93 18.68
N SER A 201 8.60 -0.93 19.05
CA SER A 201 9.35 -0.13 18.09
C SER A 201 10.56 -0.88 17.51
N VAL A 202 11.00 -0.48 16.33
CA VAL A 202 12.20 -1.03 15.66
C VAL A 202 13.42 -1.01 16.58
N GLN A 203 13.65 0.10 17.29
CA GLN A 203 14.81 0.29 18.18
C GLN A 203 14.82 -0.68 19.37
N ARG A 204 13.65 -1.25 19.75
CA ARG A 204 13.57 -2.20 20.86
C ARG A 204 13.94 -3.63 20.46
N THR A 205 14.02 -3.93 19.16
CA THR A 205 14.14 -5.30 18.65
C THR A 205 15.34 -5.50 17.72
N SER A 206 16.14 -4.46 17.49
CA SER A 206 17.23 -4.51 16.53
C SER A 206 18.36 -3.54 16.86
N ASN A 207 19.59 -3.97 16.57
CA ASN A 207 20.75 -3.08 16.45
C ASN A 207 20.85 -2.45 15.04
N VAL A 208 20.29 -3.11 14.02
CA VAL A 208 20.15 -2.58 12.66
C VAL A 208 18.79 -1.88 12.57
N VAL A 209 18.79 -0.57 12.72
CA VAL A 209 17.56 0.25 12.78
C VAL A 209 17.17 0.84 11.43
N GLU A 210 18.13 0.96 10.52
CA GLU A 210 17.93 1.33 9.12
C GLU A 210 17.69 0.04 8.33
N LEU A 211 16.42 -0.33 8.12
CA LEU A 211 16.08 -1.71 7.76
C LEU A 211 16.51 -2.10 6.34
N TYR A 212 16.76 -1.13 5.45
CA TYR A 212 17.34 -1.42 4.13
C TYR A 212 18.73 -2.08 4.22
N GLN A 213 19.49 -1.83 5.29
CA GLN A 213 20.83 -2.42 5.49
C GLN A 213 20.78 -3.95 5.64
N LEU A 214 19.61 -4.52 5.97
CA LEU A 214 19.44 -5.98 6.05
C LEU A 214 19.62 -6.68 4.69
N GLY A 215 19.44 -5.97 3.57
CA GLY A 215 19.70 -6.52 2.24
C GLY A 215 21.18 -6.63 1.91
N GLU A 216 22.03 -5.81 2.54
CA GLU A 216 23.49 -5.77 2.27
C GLU A 216 24.18 -7.10 2.59
N SER A 217 23.69 -7.85 3.60
CA SER A 217 24.26 -9.17 3.93
C SER A 217 24.06 -10.24 2.85
N TYR A 218 23.24 -9.95 1.84
CA TYR A 218 22.95 -10.83 0.72
C TYR A 218 23.39 -10.23 -0.62
N ASP A 219 24.15 -9.13 -0.61
CA ASP A 219 24.48 -8.31 -1.79
C ASP A 219 23.25 -7.76 -2.54
N ILE A 220 22.06 -7.70 -1.92
CA ILE A 220 20.85 -7.15 -2.53
C ILE A 220 20.96 -5.62 -2.56
N PRO A 221 20.81 -4.98 -3.74
CA PRO A 221 20.69 -3.53 -3.80
C PRO A 221 19.52 -3.04 -2.96
N SER A 222 19.81 -2.13 -2.04
CA SER A 222 18.86 -1.71 -1.02
C SER A 222 18.93 -0.21 -0.78
N GLU A 223 17.79 0.44 -0.58
CA GLU A 223 17.74 1.88 -0.28
C GLU A 223 16.55 2.26 0.61
N PRO A 224 16.70 3.31 1.44
CA PRO A 224 15.56 3.91 2.11
C PRO A 224 14.77 4.81 1.15
N VAL A 225 13.45 4.81 1.30
CA VAL A 225 12.51 5.63 0.53
C VAL A 225 11.66 6.43 1.50
N ASP A 226 11.61 7.76 1.35
CA ASP A 226 10.61 8.58 2.04
C ASP A 226 9.25 8.34 1.42
N ALA A 227 8.53 7.37 1.97
CA ALA A 227 7.26 6.87 1.45
C ALA A 227 6.05 7.69 1.95
N MET A 228 6.31 8.84 2.57
CA MET A 228 5.31 9.91 2.72
C MET A 228 5.21 10.77 1.44
N GLU A 229 6.13 10.61 0.48
CA GLU A 229 6.09 11.29 -0.82
C GLU A 229 5.89 10.26 -1.94
N VAL A 230 4.72 10.30 -2.60
CA VAL A 230 4.32 9.30 -3.60
C VAL A 230 5.27 9.25 -4.81
N GLU A 231 5.88 10.37 -5.15
CA GLU A 231 6.89 10.48 -6.22
C GLU A 231 8.12 9.61 -5.93
N ASN A 232 8.62 9.66 -4.69
CA ASN A 232 9.80 8.90 -4.29
C ASN A 232 9.52 7.38 -4.32
N VAL A 233 8.30 7.00 -3.94
CA VAL A 233 7.83 5.61 -4.05
C VAL A 233 7.80 5.18 -5.51
N HIS A 234 7.20 5.98 -6.39
CA HIS A 234 7.13 5.67 -7.82
C HIS A 234 8.52 5.49 -8.42
N GLU A 235 9.42 6.47 -8.25
CA GLU A 235 10.75 6.43 -8.84
C GLU A 235 11.56 5.20 -8.37
N SER A 236 11.49 4.89 -7.07
CA SER A 236 12.27 3.79 -6.48
C SER A 236 11.73 2.43 -6.91
N VAL A 237 10.41 2.27 -6.98
CA VAL A 237 9.78 1.04 -7.48
C VAL A 237 10.04 0.86 -8.98
N ALA A 238 9.97 1.93 -9.78
CA ALA A 238 10.24 1.87 -11.21
C ALA A 238 11.68 1.41 -11.49
N ARG A 239 12.67 1.97 -10.79
CA ARG A 239 14.07 1.52 -10.88
C ARG A 239 14.25 0.07 -10.46
N ALA A 240 13.62 -0.33 -9.35
CA ALA A 240 13.68 -1.70 -8.86
C ALA A 240 13.04 -2.70 -9.84
N ALA A 241 11.92 -2.32 -10.47
CA ALA A 241 11.23 -3.13 -11.46
C ALA A 241 12.06 -3.29 -12.74
N GLU A 242 12.62 -2.20 -13.27
CA GLU A 242 13.50 -2.24 -14.45
C GLU A 242 14.67 -3.20 -14.23
N ARG A 243 15.33 -3.08 -13.08
CA ARG A 243 16.43 -3.96 -12.67
C ARG A 243 16.00 -5.43 -12.58
N ALA A 244 14.86 -5.70 -11.94
CA ALA A 244 14.31 -7.05 -11.81
C ALA A 244 13.98 -7.65 -13.20
N ARG A 245 13.38 -6.88 -14.10
CA ARG A 245 13.07 -7.29 -15.48
C ARG A 245 14.33 -7.51 -16.33
N ALA A 246 15.40 -6.74 -16.09
CA ALA A 246 16.70 -6.94 -16.72
C ALA A 246 17.43 -8.22 -16.23
N GLY A 247 16.83 -8.97 -15.29
CA GLY A 247 17.35 -10.24 -14.81
C GLY A 247 18.52 -10.12 -13.85
N GLU A 248 18.82 -8.91 -13.39
CA GLU A 248 19.98 -8.66 -12.52
C GLU A 248 19.65 -8.81 -11.02
N GLY A 249 18.41 -9.19 -10.70
CA GLY A 249 17.99 -9.78 -9.43
C GLY A 249 17.05 -8.90 -8.60
N PRO A 250 16.86 -9.24 -7.32
CA PRO A 250 15.95 -8.51 -6.45
C PRO A 250 16.51 -7.15 -6.00
N THR A 251 15.61 -6.35 -5.42
CA THR A 251 15.89 -5.08 -4.72
C THR A 251 15.12 -5.07 -3.40
N LEU A 252 15.69 -4.49 -2.34
CA LEU A 252 15.01 -4.26 -1.06
C LEU A 252 14.80 -2.76 -0.80
N LEU A 253 13.55 -2.33 -0.69
CA LEU A 253 13.20 -0.93 -0.43
C LEU A 253 12.64 -0.80 0.99
N GLU A 254 13.22 0.09 1.80
CA GLU A 254 12.64 0.47 3.09
C GLU A 254 11.74 1.69 2.89
N PHE A 255 10.43 1.47 2.84
CA PHE A 255 9.44 2.54 2.79
C PHE A 255 9.23 3.12 4.18
N ARG A 256 9.78 4.31 4.41
CA ARG A 256 9.58 5.08 5.64
C ARG A 256 8.25 5.80 5.55
N THR A 257 7.26 5.28 6.26
CA THR A 257 5.87 5.75 6.24
C THR A 257 5.34 5.83 7.66
N TYR A 258 4.04 6.07 7.84
CA TYR A 258 3.45 6.11 9.17
C TYR A 258 1.98 5.68 9.20
N ARG A 259 1.65 4.80 10.15
CA ARG A 259 0.27 4.32 10.34
C ARG A 259 -0.49 5.24 11.28
N TYR A 260 -1.50 5.97 10.81
CA TYR A 260 -2.18 6.97 11.65
C TYR A 260 -3.13 6.38 12.72
N LYS A 261 -3.55 5.14 12.52
CA LYS A 261 -4.39 4.39 13.47
C LYS A 261 -3.55 3.43 14.32
N GLY A 262 -4.17 2.85 15.35
CA GLY A 262 -3.57 1.75 16.09
C GLY A 262 -3.26 0.56 15.19
N HIS A 263 -2.59 -0.45 15.75
CA HIS A 263 -2.23 -1.67 15.05
C HIS A 263 -3.44 -2.27 14.32
N SER A 264 -4.51 -2.48 15.07
CA SER A 264 -5.83 -2.86 14.59
C SER A 264 -6.87 -1.89 15.18
N MET A 265 -8.13 -2.04 14.76
CA MET A 265 -9.25 -1.24 15.31
C MET A 265 -9.47 -1.39 16.83
N SER A 266 -8.94 -2.44 17.46
CA SER A 266 -9.00 -2.63 18.92
C SER A 266 -7.78 -2.07 19.68
N ASP A 267 -6.73 -1.63 18.98
CA ASP A 267 -5.50 -1.13 19.61
C ASP A 267 -5.59 0.38 19.91
N PRO A 268 -5.46 0.80 21.18
CA PRO A 268 -5.49 2.21 21.59
C PRO A 268 -4.21 3.00 21.26
N ALA A 269 -3.18 2.37 20.70
CA ALA A 269 -1.94 3.04 20.25
C ALA A 269 -1.14 3.77 21.35
N LYS A 270 -1.06 3.21 22.56
CA LYS A 270 -0.41 3.85 23.74
C LYS A 270 1.13 3.88 23.72
N TYR A 271 1.76 3.37 22.66
CA TYR A 271 3.22 3.21 22.52
C TYR A 271 3.90 4.34 21.75
N ARG A 272 3.14 5.36 21.32
CA ARG A 272 3.61 6.55 20.62
C ARG A 272 3.01 7.80 21.23
N THR A 273 3.64 8.96 20.99
CA THR A 273 3.11 10.23 21.49
C THR A 273 2.09 10.82 20.53
N LYS A 274 1.31 11.79 21.00
CA LYS A 274 0.38 12.53 20.13
C LYS A 274 1.15 13.44 19.20
N GLU A 275 2.21 14.05 19.71
CA GLU A 275 3.09 14.96 18.98
C GLU A 275 3.74 14.27 17.78
N GLU A 276 4.21 13.03 17.97
CA GLU A 276 4.75 12.20 16.88
C GLU A 276 3.70 11.95 15.80
N LEU A 277 2.49 11.54 16.18
CA LEU A 277 1.41 11.31 15.22
C LEU A 277 1.00 12.58 14.46
N GLU A 278 0.90 13.72 15.14
CA GLU A 278 0.53 14.98 14.50
C GLU A 278 1.64 15.52 13.57
N ASP A 279 2.91 15.28 13.90
CA ASP A 279 4.03 15.61 13.00
C ASP A 279 3.91 14.86 11.65
N TYR A 280 3.66 13.55 11.70
CA TYR A 280 3.45 12.76 10.48
C TYR A 280 2.18 13.16 9.72
N LYS A 281 1.08 13.48 10.40
CA LYS A 281 -0.12 14.01 9.73
C LYS A 281 0.13 15.37 9.06
N GLY A 282 1.03 16.18 9.60
CA GLY A 282 1.50 17.42 8.96
C GLY A 282 2.20 17.18 7.62
N ARG A 283 2.59 15.94 7.33
CA ARG A 283 3.24 15.48 6.09
C ARG A 283 2.35 14.53 5.28
N ASP A 284 1.03 14.65 5.37
CA ASP A 284 0.09 13.77 4.66
C ASP A 284 0.29 13.84 3.14
N SER A 285 0.56 12.68 2.53
CA SER A 285 0.84 12.53 1.10
C SER A 285 -0.29 13.03 0.20
N ILE A 286 -1.54 12.90 0.63
CA ILE A 286 -2.71 13.36 -0.12
C ILE A 286 -2.70 14.89 -0.22
N GLU A 287 -2.35 15.57 0.88
CA GLU A 287 -2.26 17.02 0.92
C GLU A 287 -1.04 17.53 0.13
N SER A 288 0.09 16.81 0.17
CA SER A 288 1.27 17.11 -0.67
C SER A 288 0.92 17.05 -2.17
N VAL A 289 0.21 16.00 -2.60
CA VAL A 289 -0.25 15.85 -3.99
C VAL A 289 -1.26 16.94 -4.37
N LYS A 290 -2.25 17.22 -3.51
CA LYS A 290 -3.22 18.32 -3.71
C LYS A 290 -2.51 19.66 -3.90
N ALA A 291 -1.57 20.00 -3.02
CA ALA A 291 -0.83 21.24 -3.09
C ALA A 291 -0.05 21.36 -4.41
N THR A 292 0.54 20.26 -4.89
CA THR A 292 1.25 20.22 -6.17
C THR A 292 0.30 20.42 -7.35
N ILE A 293 -0.87 19.80 -7.36
CA ILE A 293 -1.90 19.99 -8.40
C ILE A 293 -2.33 21.46 -8.49
N LEU A 294 -2.68 22.07 -7.36
CA LEU A 294 -3.14 23.46 -7.30
C LEU A 294 -2.04 24.45 -7.70
N LYS A 295 -0.81 24.23 -7.22
CA LYS A 295 0.34 25.08 -7.54
C LYS A 295 0.65 25.12 -9.03
N ASN A 296 0.46 24.01 -9.74
CA ASN A 296 0.68 23.91 -11.18
C ASN A 296 -0.55 24.33 -12.02
N GLY A 297 -1.66 24.73 -11.38
CA GLY A 297 -2.88 25.13 -12.08
C GLY A 297 -3.51 23.98 -12.88
N TRP A 298 -3.29 22.74 -12.45
CA TRP A 298 -3.79 21.56 -13.16
C TRP A 298 -5.25 21.25 -12.85
N ALA A 299 -5.71 21.61 -11.66
CA ALA A 299 -7.12 21.59 -11.28
C ALA A 299 -7.40 22.75 -10.31
N THR A 300 -8.67 23.13 -10.18
CA THR A 300 -9.14 24.05 -9.13
C THR A 300 -9.51 23.29 -7.86
N GLU A 301 -9.75 24.01 -6.76
CA GLU A 301 -10.28 23.38 -5.54
C GLU A 301 -11.64 22.73 -5.80
N GLU A 302 -12.51 23.37 -6.58
CA GLU A 302 -13.84 22.84 -6.91
C GLU A 302 -13.76 21.54 -7.73
N GLU A 303 -12.80 21.42 -8.63
CA GLU A 303 -12.58 20.17 -9.40
C GLU A 303 -12.07 19.04 -8.50
N LEU A 304 -11.21 19.34 -7.52
CA LEU A 304 -10.75 18.35 -6.54
C LEU A 304 -11.86 17.96 -5.56
N ASP A 305 -12.73 18.90 -5.18
CA ASP A 305 -13.89 18.63 -4.34
C ASP A 305 -14.92 17.72 -5.06
N GLN A 306 -15.02 17.82 -6.38
CA GLN A 306 -15.84 16.90 -7.18
C GLN A 306 -15.28 15.46 -7.16
N ILE A 307 -13.95 15.31 -7.20
CA ILE A 307 -13.29 14.00 -7.05
C ILE A 307 -13.57 13.44 -5.66
N ASP A 308 -13.46 14.27 -4.63
CA ASP A 308 -13.79 13.90 -3.25
C ASP A 308 -15.22 13.40 -3.11
N GLU A 309 -16.18 14.08 -3.73
CA GLU A 309 -17.58 13.69 -3.65
C GLU A 309 -17.86 12.41 -4.44
N LYS A 310 -17.26 12.26 -5.63
CA LYS A 310 -17.31 11.00 -6.40
C LYS A 310 -16.79 9.82 -5.58
N VAL A 311 -15.65 9.99 -4.92
CA VAL A 311 -15.06 8.95 -4.05
C VAL A 311 -15.97 8.63 -2.87
N LYS A 312 -16.54 9.64 -2.20
CA LYS A 312 -17.49 9.42 -1.10
C LYS A 312 -18.70 8.62 -1.58
N GLN A 313 -19.23 8.95 -2.75
CA GLN A 313 -20.37 8.25 -3.34
C GLN A 313 -20.01 6.80 -3.68
N GLN A 314 -18.85 6.57 -4.31
CA GLN A 314 -18.36 5.22 -4.60
C GLN A 314 -18.20 4.37 -3.33
N VAL A 315 -17.66 4.93 -2.25
CA VAL A 315 -17.55 4.24 -0.96
C VAL A 315 -18.94 3.96 -0.37
N ALA A 316 -19.87 4.92 -0.41
CA ALA A 316 -21.23 4.71 0.07
C ALA A 316 -21.96 3.61 -0.72
N GLU A 317 -21.78 3.56 -2.03
CA GLU A 317 -22.30 2.51 -2.91
C GLU A 317 -21.72 1.14 -2.55
N SER A 318 -20.41 1.06 -2.24
CA SER A 318 -19.79 -0.19 -1.81
C SER A 318 -20.36 -0.73 -0.50
N VAL A 319 -20.71 0.15 0.44
CA VAL A 319 -21.36 -0.23 1.70
C VAL A 319 -22.75 -0.75 1.43
N LYS A 320 -23.55 -0.03 0.63
CA LYS A 320 -24.90 -0.46 0.26
C LYS A 320 -24.85 -1.83 -0.44
N PHE A 321 -23.94 -2.00 -1.40
CA PHE A 321 -23.74 -3.27 -2.09
C PHE A 321 -23.41 -4.41 -1.11
N ALA A 322 -22.51 -4.19 -0.15
CA ALA A 322 -22.15 -5.19 0.85
C ALA A 322 -23.34 -5.52 1.79
N GLU A 323 -24.12 -4.52 2.20
CA GLU A 323 -25.31 -4.72 3.05
C GLU A 323 -26.40 -5.52 2.34
N GLU A 324 -26.62 -5.25 1.05
CA GLU A 324 -27.62 -5.92 0.21
C GLU A 324 -27.15 -7.29 -0.32
N SER A 325 -25.84 -7.57 -0.27
CA SER A 325 -25.28 -8.84 -0.72
C SER A 325 -25.63 -10.01 0.21
N PRO A 326 -25.82 -11.22 -0.33
CA PRO A 326 -26.09 -12.41 0.48
C PRO A 326 -24.85 -12.84 1.27
N TYR A 327 -25.08 -13.40 2.45
CA TYR A 327 -24.06 -14.20 3.12
C TYR A 327 -23.82 -15.51 2.34
N PRO A 328 -22.64 -16.13 2.45
CA PRO A 328 -22.42 -17.48 1.95
C PRO A 328 -23.42 -18.47 2.56
N GLU A 329 -23.89 -19.42 1.76
CA GLU A 329 -24.68 -20.55 2.27
C GLU A 329 -23.79 -21.49 3.11
N PRO A 330 -24.32 -22.23 4.10
CA PRO A 330 -23.52 -23.11 4.97
C PRO A 330 -22.62 -24.11 4.23
N GLU A 331 -23.04 -24.58 3.05
CA GLU A 331 -22.32 -25.54 2.22
C GLU A 331 -20.97 -24.99 1.72
N GLU A 332 -20.80 -23.65 1.66
CA GLU A 332 -19.53 -23.02 1.28
C GLU A 332 -18.38 -23.32 2.24
N LEU A 333 -18.67 -23.82 3.45
CA LEU A 333 -17.64 -24.33 4.39
C LEU A 333 -16.86 -25.51 3.82
N TYR A 334 -17.46 -26.27 2.90
CA TYR A 334 -16.89 -27.51 2.35
C TYR A 334 -16.34 -27.32 0.93
N THR A 335 -16.41 -26.11 0.37
CA THR A 335 -15.90 -25.78 -0.97
C THR A 335 -14.55 -25.09 -0.89
N ASP A 336 -13.77 -25.18 -1.98
CA ASP A 336 -12.45 -24.54 -2.13
C ASP A 336 -11.35 -25.03 -1.15
N ILE A 337 -11.58 -26.14 -0.43
CA ILE A 337 -10.57 -26.78 0.43
C ILE A 337 -9.67 -27.72 -0.39
N TYR A 338 -10.26 -28.50 -1.28
CA TYR A 338 -9.59 -29.40 -2.22
C TYR A 338 -10.10 -29.14 -3.65
N VAL A 339 -9.36 -29.64 -4.65
CA VAL A 339 -9.80 -29.60 -6.05
C VAL A 339 -10.87 -30.67 -6.32
N GLU A 340 -10.83 -31.80 -5.60
CA GLU A 340 -11.87 -32.83 -5.69
C GLU A 340 -13.21 -32.31 -5.14
N SER A 341 -14.26 -32.37 -5.97
CA SER A 341 -15.61 -31.92 -5.61
C SER A 341 -16.35 -32.87 -4.65
N ASP A 342 -15.92 -34.12 -4.56
CA ASP A 342 -16.54 -35.19 -3.76
C ASP A 342 -15.66 -35.60 -2.56
N TYR A 343 -14.81 -34.70 -2.08
CA TYR A 343 -13.97 -34.95 -0.91
C TYR A 343 -14.84 -35.37 0.30
N PRO A 344 -14.58 -36.53 0.93
CA PRO A 344 -15.45 -37.08 1.96
C PRO A 344 -15.18 -36.40 3.31
N PHE A 345 -15.67 -35.18 3.49
CA PHE A 345 -15.63 -34.49 4.77
C PHE A 345 -16.43 -35.26 5.83
N ILE A 346 -15.91 -35.28 7.05
CA ILE A 346 -16.67 -35.77 8.21
C ILE A 346 -17.68 -34.66 8.54
N MET A 347 -18.96 -34.98 8.41
CA MET A 347 -20.08 -34.09 8.71
C MET A 347 -20.62 -34.48 10.09
N ASP A 348 -20.62 -33.54 11.04
CA ASP A 348 -21.17 -33.72 12.39
C ASP A 348 -22.67 -33.35 12.48
#